data_AF-A0A2G5C905-F1
#
_entry.id   AF-A0A2G5C905-F1
#
_cell.length_a   1.000
_cell.length_b   1.000
_cell.length_c   1.000
_cell.angle_alpha   90.00
_cell.angle_beta   90.00
_cell.angle_gamma   90.00
#
_symmetry.space_group_name_H-M   'P 1'
#
loop_
_entity.id
_entity.type
_entity.pdbx_description
1 polymer ?
#
loop_
_entity_poly.entity_id
_entity_poly.type
_entity_poly.pdbx_seq_one_letter_code
_entity_poly.pdbx_strand_id
1 'polypeptide(L)'
;MNAFKAFKSCVPIAWSPHIYITLVRGMPGTRKLHRRTLEALRLRKCNRTVMRWNTPTVRGMLQQVKRLVVIETEEMYKARKQKVATHQALRPPLVFNHHPTPTPTATSPTPTPTSDSSQQ
;
A
#
# COMPACT_ATOMS: atom_id res chain seq x y z
N MET A 1 -5.58 -15.02 2.42
CA MET A 1 -4.22 -14.97 1.82
C MET A 1 -3.50 -13.70 2.27
N ASN A 2 -2.19 -13.75 2.54
CA ASN A 2 -1.42 -12.57 2.96
C ASN A 2 -1.36 -11.53 1.82
N ALA A 3 -1.61 -10.25 2.10
CA ALA A 3 -1.61 -9.14 1.13
C ALA A 3 -0.33 -9.09 0.28
N PHE A 4 0.79 -9.53 0.86
CA PHE A 4 2.06 -9.65 0.18
C PHE A 4 2.08 -10.69 -0.95
N LYS A 5 1.37 -11.81 -0.79
CA LYS A 5 1.24 -12.84 -1.83
C LYS A 5 0.29 -12.40 -2.94
N ALA A 6 -0.79 -11.68 -2.59
CA ALA A 6 -1.74 -11.13 -3.56
C ALA A 6 -1.12 -10.07 -4.47
N PHE A 7 -0.17 -9.27 -3.95
CA PHE A 7 0.59 -8.33 -4.77
C PHE A 7 1.54 -9.04 -5.76
N LYS A 8 2.16 -10.13 -5.32
CA LYS A 8 3.07 -10.92 -6.17
C LYS A 8 2.37 -11.68 -7.31
N SER A 9 1.04 -11.82 -7.28
CA SER A 9 0.26 -12.50 -8.32
C SER A 9 -0.25 -11.57 -9.44
N CYS A 10 -0.06 -10.26 -9.35
CA CYS A 10 -0.52 -9.33 -10.40
C CYS A 10 0.34 -9.37 -11.69
N VAL A 11 1.50 -10.03 -11.66
CA VAL A 11 2.42 -10.16 -12.80
C VAL A 11 2.80 -11.63 -12.92
N PRO A 12 2.85 -12.21 -14.14
CA PRO A 12 3.30 -13.58 -14.33
C PRO A 12 4.74 -13.77 -13.81
N ILE A 13 4.99 -14.90 -13.14
CA ILE A 13 6.33 -15.28 -12.69
C ILE A 13 7.08 -15.82 -13.92
N ALA A 14 7.68 -14.91 -14.68
CA ALA A 14 8.57 -15.25 -15.78
C ALA A 14 10.02 -15.33 -15.30
N TRP A 15 10.85 -16.08 -16.03
CA TRP A 15 12.29 -16.06 -15.82
C TRP A 15 12.84 -14.67 -16.16
N SER A 16 13.69 -14.13 -15.28
CA SER A 16 14.33 -12.84 -15.48
C SER A 16 15.84 -12.95 -15.24
N PRO A 17 16.68 -12.22 -15.99
CA PRO A 17 18.13 -12.20 -15.78
C PRO A 17 18.50 -11.49 -14.48
N HIS A 18 17.64 -10.59 -14.00
CA HIS A 18 17.83 -9.81 -12.79
C HIS A 18 16.80 -10.16 -11.73
N ILE A 19 17.26 -10.20 -10.48
CA ILE A 19 16.41 -10.38 -9.30
C ILE A 19 16.63 -9.24 -8.32
N TYR A 20 15.54 -8.76 -7.75
CA TYR A 20 15.53 -7.70 -6.75
C TYR A 20 15.30 -8.31 -5.38
N ILE A 21 16.24 -8.06 -4.49
CA ILE A 21 16.32 -8.71 -3.19
C ILE A 21 16.14 -7.64 -2.13
N THR A 22 15.13 -7.79 -1.25
CA THR A 22 14.87 -6.84 -0.17
C THR A 22 14.95 -7.53 1.19
N LEU A 23 15.75 -6.98 2.10
CA LEU A 23 15.80 -7.44 3.49
C LEU A 23 14.59 -6.89 4.25
N VAL A 24 13.60 -7.73 4.56
CA VAL A 24 12.37 -7.29 5.22
C VAL A 24 12.45 -7.46 6.73
N ARG A 25 13.17 -8.48 7.21
CA ARG A 25 13.32 -8.76 8.64
C ARG A 25 14.71 -8.38 9.13
N GLY A 26 14.79 -7.85 10.34
CA GLY A 26 16.06 -7.47 10.96
C GLY A 26 17.05 -8.63 11.17
N MET A 27 18.33 -8.26 11.30
CA MET A 27 19.43 -9.19 11.57
C MET A 27 19.66 -9.58 13.06
N PRO A 28 19.17 -8.88 14.11
CA PRO A 28 19.51 -9.28 15.48
C PRO A 28 18.95 -10.69 15.79
N GLY A 29 19.71 -11.48 16.53
CA GLY A 29 19.36 -12.88 16.85
C GLY A 29 19.49 -13.86 15.67
N THR A 30 20.01 -13.43 14.51
CA THR A 30 20.25 -14.35 13.38
C THR A 30 21.61 -15.07 13.49
N ARG A 31 21.65 -16.31 12.98
CA ARG A 31 22.87 -17.15 12.93
C ARG A 31 24.02 -16.39 12.24
N LYS A 32 25.25 -16.56 12.72
CA LYS A 32 26.46 -15.92 12.16
C LYS A 32 26.59 -16.17 10.65
N LEU A 33 26.27 -17.38 10.18
CA LEU A 33 26.29 -17.74 8.76
C LEU A 33 25.34 -16.87 7.92
N HIS A 34 24.11 -16.66 8.37
CA HIS A 34 23.13 -15.85 7.64
C HIS A 34 23.56 -14.39 7.56
N ARG A 35 24.15 -13.86 8.64
CA ARG A 35 24.69 -12.51 8.68
C ARG A 35 25.82 -12.31 7.67
N ARG A 36 26.77 -13.26 7.59
CA ARG A 36 27.83 -13.25 6.55
C ARG A 36 27.25 -13.29 5.13
N THR A 37 26.23 -14.12 4.88
CA THR A 37 25.56 -14.19 3.58
C THR A 37 24.86 -12.87 3.22
N LEU A 38 24.17 -12.23 4.17
CA LEU A 38 23.54 -10.92 3.95
C LEU A 38 24.57 -9.81 3.73
N GLU A 39 25.69 -9.84 4.46
CA GLU A 39 26.82 -8.92 4.26
C GLU A 39 27.42 -9.06 2.85
N ALA A 40 27.62 -10.30 2.37
CA ALA A 40 28.08 -10.59 1.02
C ALA A 40 27.10 -10.08 -0.06
N LEU A 41 25.79 -10.21 0.19
CA LEU A 41 24.75 -9.65 -0.69
C LEU A 41 24.64 -8.11 -0.59
N ARG A 42 25.34 -7.47 0.35
CA ARG A 42 25.31 -6.02 0.68
C ARG A 42 23.99 -5.56 1.32
N LEU A 43 23.29 -6.45 2.02
CA LEU A 43 22.04 -6.19 2.75
C LEU A 43 22.32 -5.92 4.25
N ARG A 44 22.90 -4.77 4.57
CA ARG A 44 23.28 -4.38 5.95
C ARG A 44 22.16 -3.72 6.77
N LYS A 45 21.18 -3.10 6.12
CA LYS A 45 20.06 -2.39 6.76
C LYS A 45 18.73 -2.95 6.27
N CYS A 46 17.71 -2.97 7.15
CA CYS A 46 16.35 -3.37 6.80
C CYS A 46 15.78 -2.47 5.70
N ASN A 47 14.84 -3.01 4.93
CA ASN A 47 14.16 -2.38 3.80
C ASN A 47 15.09 -1.90 2.67
N ARG A 48 16.37 -2.31 2.71
CA ARG A 48 17.29 -2.08 1.59
C ARG A 48 17.01 -3.10 0.50
N THR A 49 16.82 -2.62 -0.72
CA THR A 49 16.74 -3.45 -1.93
C THR A 49 18.06 -3.41 -2.68
N VAL A 50 18.53 -4.56 -3.14
CA VAL A 50 19.74 -4.69 -3.98
C VAL A 50 19.39 -5.55 -5.19
N MET A 51 19.82 -5.10 -6.37
CA MET A 51 19.71 -5.87 -7.62
C MET A 51 20.90 -6.83 -7.73
N ARG A 52 20.63 -8.06 -8.18
CA ARG A 52 21.64 -9.07 -8.51
C ARG A 52 21.27 -9.83 -9.77
N TRP A 53 22.28 -10.37 -10.44
CA TRP A 53 22.11 -11.33 -11.52
C TRP A 53 21.54 -12.65 -11.00
N ASN A 54 20.68 -13.27 -11.80
CA ASN A 54 20.04 -14.55 -11.50
C ASN A 54 21.00 -15.72 -11.77
N THR A 55 22.06 -15.83 -10.97
CA THR A 55 23.03 -16.93 -11.04
C THR A 55 22.67 -18.03 -10.02
N PRO A 56 23.03 -19.30 -10.28
CA PRO A 56 22.80 -20.40 -9.33
C PRO A 56 23.45 -20.13 -7.97
N THR A 57 24.61 -19.47 -7.95
CA THR A 57 25.30 -19.08 -6.71
C THR A 57 24.46 -18.13 -5.86
N VAL A 58 23.91 -17.06 -6.46
CA VAL A 58 23.04 -16.11 -5.74
C VAL A 58 21.75 -16.80 -5.27
N ARG A 59 21.18 -17.70 -6.09
CA ARG A 59 20.02 -18.51 -5.71
C ARG A 59 20.30 -19.39 -4.49
N GLY A 60 21.47 -20.02 -4.42
CA GLY A 60 21.90 -20.79 -3.25
C GLY A 60 22.02 -19.93 -1.99
N MET A 61 22.65 -18.77 -2.10
CA MET A 61 22.73 -17.80 -1.00
C MET A 61 21.35 -17.37 -0.50
N LEU A 62 20.43 -17.09 -1.43
CA LEU A 62 19.06 -16.67 -1.13
C LEU A 62 18.26 -17.77 -0.44
N GLN A 63 18.40 -19.02 -0.87
CA GLN A 63 17.73 -20.15 -0.24
C GLN A 63 18.12 -20.27 1.24
N GLN A 64 19.38 -20.01 1.56
CA GLN A 64 19.89 -20.00 2.94
C GLN A 64 19.24 -18.92 3.81
N VAL A 65 18.95 -17.74 3.24
CA VAL A 65 18.37 -16.59 3.97
C VAL A 65 16.89 -16.33 3.66
N LYS A 66 16.18 -17.30 3.07
CA LYS A 66 14.81 -17.18 2.56
C LYS A 66 13.78 -16.59 3.54
N ARG A 67 13.99 -16.78 4.85
CA ARG A 67 13.08 -16.29 5.91
C ARG A 67 13.21 -14.80 6.21
N LEU A 68 14.33 -14.18 5.84
CA LEU A 68 14.64 -12.78 6.17
C LEU A 68 14.33 -11.84 4.99
N VAL A 69 14.27 -12.41 3.80
CA VAL A 69 14.39 -11.69 2.54
C VAL A 69 13.16 -11.96 1.68
N VAL A 70 12.73 -10.94 0.96
CA VAL A 70 11.80 -11.11 -0.16
C VAL A 70 12.58 -10.97 -1.47
N ILE A 71 12.26 -11.86 -2.39
CA ILE A 71 12.76 -11.86 -3.76
C ILE A 71 11.63 -11.46 -4.71
N GLU A 72 11.91 -10.51 -5.58
CA GLU A 72 11.05 -10.07 -6.68
C GLU A 72 11.78 -10.30 -8.01
N THR A 73 11.04 -10.70 -9.04
CA THR A 73 11.56 -10.64 -10.42
C THR A 73 11.60 -9.19 -10.89
N GLU A 74 12.31 -8.94 -11.98
CA GLU A 74 12.43 -7.59 -12.55
C GLU A 74 11.06 -6.98 -12.88
N GLU A 75 10.18 -7.74 -13.53
CA GLU A 75 8.85 -7.27 -13.93
C GLU A 75 7.95 -6.98 -12.71
N MET A 76 8.03 -7.80 -11.67
CA MET A 76 7.31 -7.55 -10.42
C MET A 76 7.79 -6.28 -9.72
N TYR A 77 9.11 -6.03 -9.71
CA TYR A 77 9.69 -4.83 -9.13
C TYR A 77 9.22 -3.57 -9.88
N LYS A 78 9.24 -3.59 -11.22
CA LYS A 78 8.74 -2.49 -12.07
C LYS A 78 7.26 -2.23 -11.83
N ALA A 79 6.42 -3.26 -11.83
CA ALA A 79 4.99 -3.13 -11.58
C ALA A 79 4.69 -2.54 -10.19
N ARG A 80 5.47 -2.94 -9.16
CA ARG A 80 5.37 -2.34 -7.82
C ARG A 80 5.71 -0.86 -7.83
N LYS A 81 6.82 -0.49 -8.47
CA LYS A 81 7.24 0.91 -8.60
C LYS A 81 6.22 1.74 -9.36
N GLN A 82 5.65 1.20 -10.44
CA GLN A 82 4.60 1.87 -11.21
C GLN A 82 3.35 2.07 -10.37
N LYS A 83 2.86 1.05 -9.66
CA LYS A 83 1.68 1.17 -8.78
C LYS A 83 1.90 2.23 -7.70
N VAL A 84 3.10 2.27 -7.11
CA VAL A 84 3.47 3.31 -6.13
C VAL A 84 3.46 4.70 -6.76
N ALA A 85 4.01 4.84 -7.96
CA ALA A 85 3.99 6.11 -8.70
C ALA A 85 2.55 6.54 -9.03
N THR A 86 1.71 5.64 -9.54
CA THR A 86 0.28 5.90 -9.81
C THR A 86 -0.48 6.27 -8.54
N HIS A 87 -0.19 5.62 -7.41
CA HIS A 87 -0.81 5.96 -6.14
C HIS A 87 -0.37 7.34 -5.61
N GLN A 88 0.88 7.72 -5.85
CA GLN A 88 1.47 9.01 -5.45
C GLN A 88 1.18 10.14 -6.44
N ALA A 89 0.76 9.83 -7.66
CA ALA A 89 0.40 10.82 -8.67
C ALA A 89 -0.72 11.72 -8.16
N LEU A 90 -0.66 13.00 -8.53
CA LEU A 90 -1.66 14.00 -8.15
C LEU A 90 -3.04 13.55 -8.63
N ARG A 91 -3.99 13.51 -7.69
CA ARG A 91 -5.39 13.24 -8.01
C ARG A 91 -6.08 14.57 -8.35
N PRO A 92 -7.04 14.58 -9.28
CA PRO A 92 -7.80 15.78 -9.55
C PRO A 92 -8.47 16.27 -8.24
N PRO A 93 -8.61 17.60 -8.06
CA PRO A 93 -9.22 18.13 -6.86
C PRO A 93 -10.68 17.66 -6.75
N LEU A 94 -11.10 17.35 -5.52
CA LEU A 94 -12.50 17.10 -5.23
C LEU A 94 -13.24 18.43 -5.18
N VAL A 95 -14.09 18.68 -6.17
CA VAL A 95 -15.01 19.82 -6.18
C VAL A 95 -16.28 19.40 -5.46
N PHE A 96 -16.58 20.02 -4.32
CA PHE A 96 -17.83 19.80 -3.59
C PHE A 96 -18.74 21.01 -3.76
N ASN A 97 -19.91 20.81 -4.38
CA ASN A 97 -20.91 21.85 -4.55
C ASN A 97 -21.98 21.67 -3.46
N HIS A 98 -21.96 22.52 -2.44
CA HIS A 98 -23.04 22.59 -1.46
C HIS A 98 -24.19 23.40 -2.05
N HIS A 99 -25.33 22.75 -2.32
CA HIS A 99 -26.57 23.48 -2.51
C HIS A 99 -27.09 23.93 -1.14
N PRO A 100 -27.60 25.16 -0.98
CA PRO A 100 -28.26 25.54 0.25
C PRO A 100 -29.43 24.58 0.48
N THR A 101 -29.51 24.00 1.68
CA THR A 101 -30.65 23.17 2.07
C THR A 101 -31.91 24.02 1.89
N PRO A 102 -32.97 23.54 1.22
CA PRO A 102 -34.22 24.26 1.17
C PRO A 102 -34.68 24.46 2.62
N THR A 103 -34.64 25.71 3.08
CA THR A 103 -35.16 26.11 4.39
C THR A 103 -36.57 25.55 4.49
N PRO A 104 -36.91 24.79 5.56
CA PRO A 104 -38.28 24.38 5.78
C PRO A 104 -39.11 25.66 5.89
N THR A 105 -39.90 25.93 4.84
CA THR A 105 -40.83 27.04 4.78
C THR A 105 -41.66 26.97 6.05
N ALA A 106 -41.59 28.01 6.88
CA ALA A 106 -42.31 28.08 8.13
C ALA A 106 -43.79 27.79 7.84
N THR A 107 -44.27 26.62 8.29
CA THR A 107 -45.68 26.32 8.41
C THR A 107 -46.28 27.44 9.24
N SER A 108 -46.99 28.35 8.59
CA SER A 108 -47.88 29.31 9.21
C SER A 108 -49.01 28.53 9.91
N PRO A 109 -49.12 28.52 11.26
CA PRO A 109 -50.39 28.24 11.87
C PRO A 109 -51.20 29.53 11.77
N THR A 110 -52.28 29.52 11.01
CA THR A 110 -53.34 30.51 11.14
C THR A 110 -54.07 30.21 12.46
N PRO A 111 -54.00 31.05 13.51
CA PRO A 111 -55.02 31.01 14.55
C PRO A 111 -56.26 31.71 14.01
N THR A 112 -57.29 30.92 13.70
CA THR A 112 -58.65 31.42 13.55
C THR A 112 -59.03 32.17 14.85
N PRO A 113 -59.43 33.45 14.82
CA PRO A 113 -59.95 34.09 16.02
C PRO A 113 -61.33 33.50 16.34
N THR A 114 -61.41 32.72 17.41
CA THR A 114 -62.67 32.39 18.07
C THR A 114 -63.23 33.69 18.65
N SER A 115 -64.21 34.28 17.96
CA SER A 115 -65.08 35.30 18.50
C SER A 115 -66.01 34.65 19.53
N ASP A 116 -65.82 34.96 20.81
CA ASP A 116 -66.83 34.71 21.82
C ASP A 116 -66.96 35.90 22.79
N SER A 117 -68.12 36.54 22.67
CA SER A 117 -68.95 37.15 23.73
C SER A 117 -68.43 38.26 24.66
N SER A 118 -69.11 39.40 24.50
CA SER A 118 -69.96 40.06 25.53
C SER A 118 -69.39 41.15 26.44
N GLN A 119 -70.31 42.08 26.74
CA GLN A 119 -70.29 43.26 27.63
C GLN A 119 -69.94 44.58 26.89
N GLN A 120 -70.74 45.64 26.92
CA GLN A 120 -71.97 45.97 27.67
C GLN A 120 -72.65 47.13 26.96
#